data_AF-A0A8S1UWH2-F1
#
_entry.id   AF-A0A8S1UWH2-F1
#
_cell.length_a   1.000
_cell.length_b   1.000
_cell.length_c   1.000
_cell.angle_alpha   90.00
_cell.angle_beta   90.00
_cell.angle_gamma   90.00
#
_symmetry.space_group_name_H-M   'P 1'
#
loop_
_entity.id
_entity.type
_entity.pdbx_description
1 polymer ?
#
loop_
_entity_poly.entity_id
_entity_poly.type
_entity_poly.pdbx_seq_one_letter_code
_entity_poly.pdbx_strand_id
1 'polypeptide(L)'
;MIKELLLLLYFIILVYAFANTKCGGKRYKCGEENQDKVCVNVSEYRGKVHELSPCADDKTCLWQDAAYQKPIYCTDKPAKDKILPGEGCGGDSDCLSNSCIGGICLGLKLNQQCSGHQYCDVGFYCDTYCKEQVQFEQSCSNDYQCTNNCVCNLGKCAYYYSLENNIKADNPKACYYGYINPNNGTCQNGPHSLTKSKPCETDTDCILLDSNEKLYGYSECQCGFNAGGFSYCSLAEGDPEYLKILELFQWLLQVNQYCHTILRYGPCSSLYLDEYIDYQKAVKFYELQSQIMFNDECIQKIYTDDYWGINSNRLYILLIILLILQ
;
A
#
# COMPACT_ATOMS: atom_id res chain seq x y z
N MET A 1 -6.31 30.78 41.42
CA MET A 1 -7.57 30.79 40.63
C MET A 1 -7.50 31.60 39.33
N ILE A 2 -7.61 32.93 39.29
CA ILE A 2 -7.69 33.67 37.99
C ILE A 2 -6.41 33.52 37.13
N LYS A 3 -5.22 33.55 37.76
CA LYS A 3 -3.94 33.33 37.06
C LYS A 3 -3.77 31.92 36.51
N GLU A 4 -4.27 30.90 37.20
CA GLU A 4 -4.19 29.50 36.76
C GLU A 4 -5.18 29.22 35.65
N LEU A 5 -6.38 29.81 35.70
CA LEU A 5 -7.37 29.77 34.62
C LEU A 5 -6.85 30.46 33.36
N LEU A 6 -6.17 31.60 33.51
CA LEU A 6 -5.51 32.32 32.40
C LEU A 6 -4.32 31.53 31.83
N LEU A 7 -3.55 30.83 32.65
CA LEU A 7 -2.47 29.95 32.17
C LEU A 7 -3.02 28.76 31.38
N LEU A 8 -4.12 28.15 31.86
CA LEU A 8 -4.80 27.04 31.18
C LEU A 8 -5.43 27.50 29.87
N LEU A 9 -6.08 28.68 29.85
CA LEU A 9 -6.60 29.31 28.65
C LEU A 9 -5.47 29.66 27.67
N TYR A 10 -4.32 30.15 28.14
CA TYR A 10 -3.16 30.44 27.30
C TYR A 10 -2.53 29.16 26.73
N PHE A 11 -2.47 28.07 27.51
CA PHE A 11 -2.04 26.76 27.03
C PHE A 11 -3.02 26.18 26.00
N ILE A 12 -4.33 26.29 26.24
CA ILE A 12 -5.37 25.85 25.28
C ILE A 12 -5.28 26.69 24.00
N ILE A 13 -5.10 28.01 24.09
CA ILE A 13 -4.95 28.90 22.93
C ILE A 13 -3.66 28.58 22.17
N LEU A 14 -2.55 28.26 22.85
CA LEU A 14 -1.32 27.79 22.20
C LEU A 14 -1.54 26.45 21.49
N VAL A 15 -2.20 25.48 22.13
CA VAL A 15 -2.52 24.17 21.53
C VAL A 15 -3.45 24.33 20.30
N TYR A 16 -4.37 25.30 20.31
CA TYR A 16 -5.24 25.61 19.17
C TYR A 16 -4.58 26.50 18.09
N ALA A 17 -3.50 27.23 18.42
CA ALA A 17 -2.76 28.08 17.49
C ALA A 17 -1.71 27.31 16.66
N PHE A 18 -1.33 26.10 17.06
CA PHE A 18 -0.54 25.17 16.24
C PHE A 18 -1.44 24.26 15.38
N ALA A 19 -2.52 24.81 14.82
CA ALA A 19 -3.22 24.11 13.75
C ALA A 19 -2.26 24.08 12.56
N ASN A 20 -1.69 22.90 12.29
CA ASN A 20 -0.86 22.66 11.13
C ASN A 20 -1.54 23.22 9.88
N THR A 21 -0.96 24.29 9.32
CA THR A 21 -1.57 25.05 8.23
C THR A 21 -1.69 24.19 6.98
N LYS A 22 -0.77 23.24 6.78
CA LYS A 22 -0.80 22.28 5.68
C LYS A 22 -1.99 21.33 5.77
N CYS A 23 -2.37 20.90 6.97
CA CYS A 23 -3.51 20.00 7.17
C CYS A 23 -4.85 20.71 7.33
N GLY A 24 -4.89 22.05 7.22
CA GLY A 24 -6.12 22.82 7.36
C GLY A 24 -6.80 22.66 8.73
N GLY A 25 -6.06 22.17 9.73
CA GLY A 25 -6.59 21.81 11.06
C GLY A 25 -7.54 20.60 11.07
N LYS A 26 -7.46 19.71 10.07
CA LYS A 26 -8.17 18.42 10.09
C LYS A 26 -7.66 17.54 11.24
N ARG A 27 -8.57 16.99 12.03
CA ARG A 27 -8.32 16.09 13.14
C ARG A 27 -9.31 14.93 13.13
N TYR A 28 -8.83 13.79 13.59
CA TYR A 28 -9.55 12.52 13.59
C TYR A 28 -9.67 12.03 15.02
N LYS A 29 -10.87 11.70 15.46
CA LYS A 29 -11.11 11.19 16.81
C LYS A 29 -12.11 10.06 16.77
N CYS A 30 -11.98 9.13 17.71
CA CYS A 30 -12.99 8.11 17.90
C CYS A 30 -14.26 8.74 18.48
N GLY A 31 -15.40 8.43 17.85
CA GLY A 31 -16.71 8.70 18.40
C GLY A 31 -17.07 7.69 19.48
N GLU A 32 -18.18 7.93 20.17
CA GLU A 32 -18.78 6.91 21.02
C GLU A 32 -19.26 5.73 20.14
N GLU A 33 -19.15 4.51 20.67
CA GLU A 33 -19.66 3.30 20.02
C GLU A 33 -21.15 3.48 19.71
N ASN A 34 -21.46 3.64 18.42
CA ASN A 34 -22.83 3.86 17.97
C ASN A 34 -23.22 2.68 17.09
N GLN A 35 -24.14 1.87 17.60
CA GLN A 35 -24.67 0.63 17.02
C GLN A 35 -24.86 0.70 15.48
N ASP A 36 -23.81 0.32 14.75
CA ASP A 36 -23.79 -0.13 13.35
C ASP A 36 -24.29 0.80 12.24
N LYS A 37 -24.47 2.11 12.49
CA LYS A 37 -25.03 3.01 11.47
C LYS A 37 -24.02 3.94 10.82
N VAL A 38 -23.39 4.84 11.57
CA VAL A 38 -22.52 5.89 10.99
C VAL A 38 -21.08 5.58 11.36
N CYS A 39 -20.22 5.38 10.36
CA CYS A 39 -18.80 5.12 10.58
C CYS A 39 -17.92 6.35 10.46
N VAL A 40 -18.34 7.36 9.68
CA VAL A 40 -17.69 8.67 9.63
C VAL A 40 -18.73 9.76 9.73
N ASN A 41 -18.60 10.61 10.73
CA ASN A 41 -19.35 11.85 10.84
C ASN A 41 -18.40 13.05 10.79
N VAL A 42 -18.66 13.99 9.89
CA VAL A 42 -17.86 15.21 9.77
C VAL A 42 -18.61 16.36 10.41
N SER A 43 -18.22 16.72 11.63
CA SER A 43 -19.06 17.52 12.54
C SER A 43 -18.96 19.04 12.39
N GLU A 44 -18.13 19.55 11.48
CA GLU A 44 -17.88 20.99 11.29
C GLU A 44 -17.92 21.42 9.82
N TYR A 45 -18.45 22.61 9.53
CA TYR A 45 -18.63 23.20 8.18
C TYR A 45 -17.36 23.23 7.32
N ARG A 46 -16.17 23.22 7.96
CA ARG A 46 -14.87 23.18 7.26
C ARG A 46 -14.27 21.79 7.11
N GLY A 47 -15.00 20.74 7.48
CA GLY A 47 -14.53 19.37 7.42
C GLY A 47 -13.34 19.08 8.33
N LYS A 48 -13.20 19.84 9.43
CA LYS A 48 -12.01 19.76 10.29
C LYS A 48 -12.05 18.63 11.29
N VAL A 49 -13.22 18.12 11.64
CA VAL A 49 -13.36 17.10 12.67
C VAL A 49 -14.06 15.89 12.07
N HIS A 50 -13.32 14.79 12.00
CA HIS A 50 -13.83 13.49 11.63
C HIS A 50 -14.02 12.66 12.89
N GLU A 51 -15.27 12.33 13.18
CA GLU A 51 -15.65 11.43 14.26
C GLU A 51 -15.85 10.05 13.67
N LEU A 52 -15.11 9.08 14.20
CA LEU A 52 -14.97 7.75 13.61
C LEU A 52 -15.51 6.68 14.56
N SER A 53 -16.37 5.81 14.04
CA SER A 53 -16.91 4.67 14.78
C SER A 53 -16.75 3.42 13.90
N PRO A 54 -15.97 2.42 14.33
CA PRO A 54 -15.77 1.21 13.54
C PRO A 54 -17.10 0.50 13.23
N CYS A 55 -17.18 -0.11 12.05
CA CYS A 55 -18.30 -0.99 11.71
C CYS A 55 -18.14 -2.37 12.35
N ALA A 56 -19.25 -3.11 12.45
CA ALA A 56 -19.21 -4.54 12.74
C ALA A 56 -18.34 -5.32 11.73
N ASP A 57 -17.84 -6.49 12.15
CA ASP A 57 -16.86 -7.29 11.39
C ASP A 57 -17.34 -7.74 9.99
N ASP A 58 -18.65 -7.81 9.75
CA ASP A 58 -19.25 -8.19 8.47
C ASP A 58 -19.51 -6.98 7.53
N LYS A 59 -19.28 -5.76 8.02
CA LYS A 59 -19.49 -4.50 7.30
C LYS A 59 -18.18 -3.79 7.00
N THR A 60 -18.26 -2.77 6.15
CA THR A 60 -17.14 -1.88 5.81
C THR A 60 -17.59 -0.42 5.80
N CYS A 61 -16.62 0.49 5.85
CA CYS A 61 -16.82 1.92 5.81
C CYS A 61 -16.16 2.55 4.58
N LEU A 62 -16.97 2.97 3.61
CA LEU A 62 -16.50 3.63 2.38
C LEU A 62 -16.29 5.14 2.62
N TRP A 63 -15.25 5.47 3.36
CA TRP A 63 -15.02 6.81 3.92
C TRP A 63 -14.60 7.89 2.92
N GLN A 64 -14.18 7.53 1.70
CA GLN A 64 -13.61 8.45 0.71
C GLN A 64 -14.56 9.62 0.36
N ASP A 65 -15.85 9.38 0.53
CA ASP A 65 -16.93 10.33 0.23
C ASP A 65 -17.36 11.20 1.43
N ALA A 66 -16.73 11.03 2.60
CA ALA A 66 -17.11 11.71 3.83
C ALA A 66 -16.92 13.22 3.74
N ALA A 67 -17.98 13.98 4.02
CA ALA A 67 -17.94 15.43 4.02
C ALA A 67 -18.90 16.01 5.07
N TYR A 68 -18.77 17.31 5.35
CA TYR A 68 -19.70 18.01 6.24
C TYR A 68 -21.15 17.80 5.79
N GLN A 69 -22.03 17.44 6.72
CA GLN A 69 -23.44 17.07 6.47
C GLN A 69 -23.65 15.86 5.54
N LYS A 70 -22.60 15.10 5.21
CA LYS A 70 -22.65 13.86 4.44
C LYS A 70 -21.99 12.74 5.26
N PRO A 71 -22.69 12.24 6.30
CA PRO A 71 -22.18 11.12 7.11
C PRO A 71 -22.07 9.86 6.26
N ILE A 72 -21.06 9.03 6.52
CA ILE A 72 -20.86 7.74 5.87
C ILE A 72 -21.39 6.65 6.78
N TYR A 73 -22.19 5.77 6.20
CA TYR A 73 -22.80 4.67 6.91
C TYR A 73 -22.04 3.37 6.66
N CYS A 74 -22.08 2.47 7.63
CA CYS A 74 -21.58 1.11 7.46
C CYS A 74 -22.41 0.39 6.39
N THR A 75 -21.74 -0.18 5.39
CA THR A 75 -22.37 -0.98 4.33
C THR A 75 -21.86 -2.41 4.40
N ASP A 76 -22.60 -3.33 3.79
CA ASP A 76 -22.10 -4.70 3.59
C ASP A 76 -20.77 -4.64 2.83
N LYS A 77 -19.86 -5.55 3.17
CA LYS A 77 -18.60 -5.69 2.44
C LYS A 77 -18.91 -5.94 0.95
N PRO A 78 -18.17 -5.31 0.02
CA PRO A 78 -18.36 -5.57 -1.41
C PRO A 78 -18.19 -7.07 -1.68
N ALA A 79 -18.93 -7.57 -2.68
CA ALA A 79 -18.77 -8.94 -3.12
C ALA A 79 -17.30 -9.20 -3.44
N LYS A 80 -16.77 -10.35 -3.02
CA LYS A 80 -15.39 -10.74 -3.29
C LYS A 80 -15.15 -10.72 -4.80
N ASP A 81 -14.06 -10.09 -5.22
CA ASP A 81 -13.63 -10.14 -6.61
C ASP A 81 -13.47 -11.59 -7.07
N LYS A 82 -13.82 -11.84 -8.34
CA LYS A 82 -13.58 -13.13 -8.99
C LYS A 82 -12.09 -13.47 -8.94
N ILE A 83 -11.76 -14.71 -8.59
CA ILE A 83 -10.37 -15.12 -8.41
C ILE A 83 -9.72 -15.38 -9.79
N LEU A 84 -8.44 -15.04 -9.91
CA LEU A 84 -7.69 -15.11 -11.16
C LEU A 84 -7.16 -16.54 -11.45
N PRO A 85 -6.80 -16.84 -12.70
CA PRO A 85 -6.17 -18.12 -13.05
C PRO A 85 -4.93 -18.42 -12.19
N GLY A 86 -4.76 -19.68 -11.79
CA GLY A 86 -3.69 -20.13 -10.88
C GLY A 86 -4.06 -20.06 -9.40
N GLU A 87 -5.15 -19.38 -9.04
CA GLU A 87 -5.64 -19.30 -7.67
C GLU A 87 -6.58 -20.44 -7.30
N GLY A 88 -6.67 -20.74 -6.00
CA GLY A 88 -7.56 -21.76 -5.46
C GLY A 88 -9.04 -21.37 -5.52
N CYS A 89 -9.91 -22.33 -5.83
CA CYS A 89 -11.37 -22.14 -5.95
C CYS A 89 -12.16 -23.29 -5.33
N GLY A 90 -13.37 -22.99 -4.85
CA GLY A 90 -14.35 -23.97 -4.38
C GLY A 90 -15.30 -24.43 -5.49
N GLY A 91 -15.54 -23.58 -6.49
CA GLY A 91 -16.29 -23.93 -7.68
C GLY A 91 -16.11 -22.92 -8.82
N ASP A 92 -16.70 -23.23 -9.97
CA ASP A 92 -16.56 -22.43 -11.21
C ASP A 92 -16.93 -20.97 -10.99
N SER A 93 -18.01 -20.69 -10.24
CA SER A 93 -18.48 -19.34 -9.97
C SER A 93 -17.50 -18.47 -9.18
N ASP A 94 -16.46 -19.05 -8.58
CA ASP A 94 -15.44 -18.27 -7.88
C ASP A 94 -14.44 -17.68 -8.88
N CYS A 95 -14.18 -18.38 -9.99
CA CYS A 95 -13.20 -18.04 -10.99
C CYS A 95 -13.68 -16.94 -11.94
N LEU A 96 -12.78 -16.04 -12.33
CA LEU A 96 -13.04 -15.05 -13.39
C LEU A 96 -13.39 -15.72 -14.72
N SER A 97 -12.75 -16.86 -15.01
CA SER A 97 -13.00 -17.67 -16.20
C SER A 97 -14.26 -18.54 -16.13
N ASN A 98 -14.92 -18.61 -14.96
CA ASN A 98 -15.94 -19.61 -14.65
C ASN A 98 -15.49 -21.07 -14.86
N SER A 99 -14.22 -21.38 -14.57
CA SER A 99 -13.64 -22.72 -14.73
C SER A 99 -12.70 -23.05 -13.58
N CYS A 100 -13.17 -23.93 -12.68
CA CYS A 100 -12.47 -24.44 -11.52
C CYS A 100 -12.21 -25.94 -11.70
N ILE A 101 -10.98 -26.32 -12.03
CA ILE A 101 -10.62 -27.73 -12.27
C ILE A 101 -9.58 -28.16 -11.26
N GLY A 102 -9.87 -29.22 -10.51
CA GLY A 102 -8.99 -29.70 -9.44
C GLY A 102 -8.79 -28.68 -8.30
N GLY A 103 -9.76 -27.79 -8.09
CA GLY A 103 -9.70 -26.73 -7.07
C GLY A 103 -8.83 -25.52 -7.45
N ILE A 104 -8.47 -25.37 -8.74
CA ILE A 104 -7.68 -24.24 -9.25
C ILE A 104 -8.42 -23.59 -10.42
N CYS A 105 -8.44 -22.26 -10.44
CA CYS A 105 -8.99 -21.51 -11.57
C CYS A 105 -8.10 -21.62 -12.79
N LEU A 106 -8.68 -21.96 -13.93
CA LEU A 106 -7.95 -22.04 -15.19
C LEU A 106 -8.21 -20.81 -16.06
N GLY A 107 -7.16 -20.32 -16.72
CA GLY A 107 -7.26 -19.24 -17.71
C GLY A 107 -7.32 -19.76 -19.15
N LEU A 108 -7.42 -18.80 -20.07
CA LEU A 108 -7.28 -19.01 -21.50
C LEU A 108 -5.87 -19.50 -21.84
N LYS A 109 -5.80 -20.55 -22.65
CA LYS A 109 -4.56 -21.20 -23.09
C LYS A 109 -3.88 -20.44 -24.23
N LEU A 110 -2.65 -20.85 -24.55
CA LEU A 110 -1.88 -20.34 -25.68
C LEU A 110 -2.72 -20.22 -26.96
N ASN A 111 -2.61 -19.07 -27.64
CA ASN A 111 -3.31 -18.72 -28.88
C ASN A 111 -4.85 -18.60 -28.77
N GLN A 112 -5.43 -18.62 -27.57
CA GLN A 112 -6.84 -18.26 -27.40
C GLN A 112 -7.00 -16.74 -27.33
N GLN A 113 -8.07 -16.23 -27.95
CA GLN A 113 -8.33 -14.80 -28.01
C GLN A 113 -8.66 -14.24 -26.62
N CYS A 114 -8.04 -13.11 -26.27
CA CYS A 114 -8.18 -12.47 -24.97
C CYS A 114 -8.39 -10.96 -25.13
N SER A 115 -9.02 -10.34 -24.14
CA SER A 115 -9.23 -8.89 -24.06
C SER A 115 -8.43 -8.21 -22.95
N GLY A 116 -7.69 -8.99 -22.15
CA GLY A 116 -6.89 -8.50 -21.04
C GLY A 116 -6.06 -9.61 -20.40
N HIS A 117 -4.98 -9.23 -19.72
CA HIS A 117 -4.05 -10.19 -19.11
C HIS A 117 -4.76 -11.12 -18.11
N GLN A 118 -5.77 -10.63 -17.38
CA GLN A 118 -6.50 -11.37 -16.34
C GLN A 118 -7.21 -12.63 -16.81
N TYR A 119 -7.43 -12.77 -18.12
CA TYR A 119 -8.10 -13.93 -18.70
C TYR A 119 -7.14 -15.03 -19.10
N CYS A 120 -5.86 -14.73 -19.30
CA CYS A 120 -4.87 -15.72 -19.72
C CYS A 120 -4.45 -16.60 -18.54
N ASP A 121 -4.02 -17.83 -18.85
CA ASP A 121 -3.55 -18.73 -17.81
C ASP A 121 -2.18 -18.31 -17.25
N VAL A 122 -1.77 -18.92 -16.13
CA VAL A 122 -0.44 -18.70 -15.54
C VAL A 122 0.66 -18.97 -16.57
N GLY A 123 1.68 -18.10 -16.60
CA GLY A 123 2.76 -18.15 -17.59
C GLY A 123 2.44 -17.45 -18.91
N PHE A 124 1.22 -16.94 -19.09
CA PHE A 124 0.79 -16.25 -20.30
C PHE A 124 0.42 -14.78 -20.06
N TYR A 125 0.47 -13.98 -21.12
CA TYR A 125 -0.01 -12.61 -21.16
C TYR A 125 -0.89 -12.37 -22.39
N CYS A 126 -1.76 -11.38 -22.36
CA CYS A 126 -2.62 -11.05 -23.49
C CYS A 126 -1.96 -10.07 -24.48
N ASP A 127 -1.92 -10.45 -25.76
CA ASP A 127 -1.63 -9.58 -26.91
C ASP A 127 -2.55 -9.95 -28.07
N THR A 128 -3.83 -9.57 -27.95
CA THR A 128 -4.99 -10.07 -28.74
C THR A 128 -5.29 -11.56 -28.53
N TYR A 129 -4.25 -12.37 -28.35
CA TYR A 129 -4.29 -13.77 -27.97
C TYR A 129 -3.34 -13.99 -26.79
N CYS A 130 -3.59 -15.03 -25.99
CA CYS A 130 -2.69 -15.40 -24.92
C CYS A 130 -1.37 -15.92 -25.50
N LYS A 131 -0.26 -15.32 -25.09
CA LYS A 131 1.12 -15.64 -25.50
C LYS A 131 1.96 -16.00 -24.28
N GLU A 132 3.00 -16.80 -24.49
CA GLU A 132 3.99 -17.11 -23.46
C GLU A 132 4.72 -15.86 -22.97
N GLN A 133 4.90 -15.75 -21.66
CA GLN A 133 5.80 -14.76 -21.09
C GLN A 133 7.22 -14.98 -21.60
N VAL A 134 7.88 -13.88 -21.94
CA VAL A 134 9.23 -13.88 -22.50
C VAL A 134 10.29 -13.86 -21.39
N GLN A 135 11.43 -14.47 -21.68
CA GLN A 135 12.54 -14.67 -20.76
C GLN A 135 13.47 -13.45 -20.72
N PHE A 136 14.46 -13.48 -19.82
CA PHE A 136 15.54 -12.50 -19.74
C PHE A 136 16.16 -12.18 -21.13
N GLU A 137 16.50 -10.90 -21.35
CA GLU A 137 17.03 -10.32 -22.59
C GLU A 137 16.15 -10.36 -23.84
N GLN A 138 14.98 -11.01 -23.77
CA GLN A 138 14.01 -11.00 -24.86
C GLN A 138 13.24 -9.68 -24.93
N SER A 139 12.74 -9.36 -26.12
CA SER A 139 12.02 -8.12 -26.38
C SER A 139 10.70 -8.06 -25.61
N CYS A 140 10.42 -6.89 -25.03
CA CYS A 140 9.18 -6.61 -24.31
C CYS A 140 8.73 -5.18 -24.56
N SER A 141 7.45 -4.91 -24.29
CA SER A 141 6.91 -3.54 -24.23
C SER A 141 6.25 -3.18 -22.91
N ASN A 142 6.03 -4.15 -22.02
CA ASN A 142 5.55 -3.94 -20.65
C ASN A 142 5.94 -5.12 -19.74
N ASP A 143 5.84 -4.92 -18.43
CA ASP A 143 6.25 -5.90 -17.42
C ASP A 143 5.52 -7.23 -17.53
N TYR A 144 4.23 -7.21 -17.91
CA TYR A 144 3.40 -8.41 -17.99
C TYR A 144 3.87 -9.40 -19.05
N GLN A 145 4.58 -8.92 -20.09
CA GLN A 145 5.18 -9.76 -21.11
C GLN A 145 6.36 -10.55 -20.57
N CYS A 146 7.13 -9.96 -19.66
CA CYS A 146 8.24 -10.66 -19.03
C CYS A 146 7.72 -11.68 -18.03
N THR A 147 8.47 -12.78 -17.86
CA THR A 147 8.30 -13.74 -16.76
C THR A 147 8.25 -13.03 -15.40
N ASN A 148 7.60 -13.64 -14.41
CA ASN A 148 7.31 -12.97 -13.13
C ASN A 148 8.55 -12.57 -12.31
N ASN A 149 9.74 -13.07 -12.64
CA ASN A 149 11.02 -12.66 -12.08
C ASN A 149 11.74 -11.57 -12.88
N CYS A 150 11.12 -11.09 -13.96
CA CYS A 150 11.65 -10.07 -14.85
C CYS A 150 10.70 -8.87 -14.99
N VAL A 151 11.29 -7.72 -15.28
CA VAL A 151 10.66 -6.45 -15.55
C VAL A 151 11.05 -5.97 -16.94
N CYS A 152 10.20 -5.21 -17.63
CA CYS A 152 10.56 -4.64 -18.93
C CYS A 152 11.39 -3.38 -18.73
N ASN A 153 12.63 -3.38 -19.24
CA ASN A 153 13.56 -2.27 -19.16
C ASN A 153 14.24 -2.04 -20.52
N LEU A 154 14.10 -0.83 -21.08
CA LEU A 154 14.66 -0.43 -22.37
C LEU A 154 14.29 -1.39 -23.52
N GLY A 155 13.05 -1.89 -23.50
CA GLY A 155 12.51 -2.82 -24.49
C GLY A 155 13.00 -4.26 -24.37
N LYS A 156 13.68 -4.63 -23.28
CA LYS A 156 14.10 -6.01 -22.98
C LYS A 156 13.75 -6.41 -21.55
N CYS A 157 13.50 -7.69 -21.34
CA CYS A 157 13.31 -8.22 -20.00
C CYS A 157 14.63 -8.22 -19.22
N ALA A 158 14.63 -7.60 -18.05
CA ALA A 158 15.73 -7.60 -17.08
C ALA A 158 15.22 -8.18 -15.76
N TYR A 159 16.10 -8.75 -14.94
CA TYR A 159 15.71 -9.16 -13.59
C TYR A 159 15.31 -7.95 -12.75
N TYR A 160 14.37 -8.16 -11.84
CA TYR A 160 14.04 -7.15 -10.85
C TYR A 160 15.25 -6.82 -9.98
N TYR A 161 15.43 -5.53 -9.70
CA TYR A 161 16.40 -4.98 -8.76
C TYR A 161 17.82 -5.55 -8.91
N SER A 162 18.28 -5.72 -10.15
CA SER A 162 19.56 -6.37 -10.46
C SER A 162 20.59 -5.46 -11.13
N LEU A 163 20.19 -4.33 -11.69
CA LEU A 163 21.10 -3.43 -12.39
C LEU A 163 21.85 -2.53 -11.39
N GLU A 164 23.18 -2.60 -11.44
CA GLU A 164 24.07 -1.78 -10.60
C GLU A 164 24.03 -0.30 -10.98
N ASN A 165 24.66 0.52 -10.13
CA ASN A 165 24.74 1.96 -10.34
C ASN A 165 25.43 2.31 -11.67
N ASN A 166 24.95 3.38 -12.31
CA ASN A 166 25.38 3.91 -13.61
C ASN A 166 24.99 3.07 -14.85
N ILE A 167 24.22 1.99 -14.67
CA ILE A 167 23.59 1.27 -15.79
C ILE A 167 22.33 2.00 -16.25
N LYS A 168 22.12 2.14 -17.56
CA LYS A 168 20.92 2.79 -18.10
C LYS A 168 19.66 1.98 -17.79
N ALA A 169 18.61 2.67 -17.39
CA ALA A 169 17.30 2.10 -17.13
C ALA A 169 16.18 3.11 -17.38
N ASP A 170 15.01 2.62 -17.78
CA ASP A 170 13.75 3.37 -17.87
C ASP A 170 12.69 2.82 -16.91
N ASN A 171 12.98 1.69 -16.25
CA ASN A 171 12.14 1.09 -15.22
C ASN A 171 12.90 1.02 -13.89
N PRO A 172 12.47 1.75 -12.84
CA PRO A 172 13.18 1.79 -11.56
C PRO A 172 13.26 0.42 -10.89
N LYS A 173 12.30 -0.48 -11.18
CA LYS A 173 12.31 -1.84 -10.66
C LYS A 173 13.39 -2.73 -11.27
N ALA A 174 14.12 -2.28 -12.29
CA ALA A 174 15.31 -2.96 -12.79
C ALA A 174 16.57 -2.59 -11.97
N CYS A 175 16.59 -1.41 -11.34
CA CYS A 175 17.76 -0.89 -10.62
C CYS A 175 17.88 -1.50 -9.23
N TYR A 176 19.09 -1.86 -8.79
CA TYR A 176 19.33 -2.52 -7.49
C TYR A 176 18.72 -1.76 -6.29
N TYR A 177 18.85 -0.43 -6.30
CA TYR A 177 18.27 0.45 -5.27
C TYR A 177 16.87 0.97 -5.62
N GLY A 178 16.22 0.38 -6.62
CA GLY A 178 14.86 0.75 -7.01
C GLY A 178 14.71 2.19 -7.50
N TYR A 179 15.79 2.84 -7.96
CA TYR A 179 15.82 4.26 -8.28
C TYR A 179 16.63 4.56 -9.55
N ILE A 180 16.12 5.47 -10.38
CA ILE A 180 16.76 5.99 -11.59
C ILE A 180 17.05 7.48 -11.39
N ASN A 181 18.29 7.89 -11.62
CA ASN A 181 18.64 9.30 -11.63
C ASN A 181 17.95 10.00 -12.81
N PRO A 182 17.09 11.00 -12.54
CA PRO A 182 16.29 11.65 -13.58
C PRO A 182 17.13 12.48 -14.57
N ASN A 183 18.36 12.86 -14.21
CA ASN A 183 19.22 13.69 -15.05
C ASN A 183 19.93 12.91 -16.16
N ASN A 184 20.17 11.61 -15.96
CA ASN A 184 20.96 10.79 -16.89
C ASN A 184 20.31 9.44 -17.26
N GLY A 185 19.19 9.07 -16.64
CA GLY A 185 18.48 7.82 -16.92
C GLY A 185 19.27 6.58 -16.53
N THR A 186 20.08 6.66 -15.46
CA THR A 186 20.85 5.51 -14.95
C THR A 186 20.45 5.15 -13.53
N CYS A 187 20.57 3.86 -13.21
CA CYS A 187 20.38 3.35 -11.86
C CYS A 187 21.34 4.02 -10.89
N GLN A 188 20.84 4.45 -9.73
CA GLN A 188 21.63 5.04 -8.65
C GLN A 188 20.96 4.77 -7.30
N ASN A 189 21.67 5.07 -6.21
CA ASN A 189 21.04 5.15 -4.89
C ASN A 189 20.00 6.28 -4.90
N GLY A 190 18.83 6.02 -4.33
CA GLY A 190 17.82 7.06 -4.09
C GLY A 190 18.29 8.09 -3.07
N PRO A 191 17.69 9.29 -3.04
CA PRO A 191 17.91 10.25 -1.96
C PRO A 191 17.33 9.70 -0.65
N HIS A 192 17.92 10.07 0.48
CA HIS A 192 17.47 9.62 1.80
C HIS A 192 17.08 10.80 2.69
N SER A 193 16.20 10.54 3.64
CA SER A 193 15.58 11.55 4.49
C SER A 193 16.45 11.89 5.71
N LEU A 194 16.80 13.16 5.87
CA LEU A 194 17.44 13.67 7.09
C LEU A 194 16.45 13.85 8.24
N THR A 195 15.19 14.15 7.91
CA THR A 195 14.12 14.47 8.86
C THR A 195 12.94 13.48 8.80
N LYS A 196 13.22 12.20 8.53
CA LYS A 196 12.18 11.17 8.47
C LYS A 196 11.34 11.09 9.76
N SER A 197 10.04 10.91 9.59
CA SER A 197 9.06 10.79 10.69
C SER A 197 9.05 11.97 11.67
N LYS A 198 9.65 13.12 11.30
CA LYS A 198 9.56 14.34 12.10
C LYS A 198 8.29 15.12 11.73
N PRO A 199 7.66 15.80 12.70
CA PRO A 199 6.62 16.76 12.40
C PRO A 199 7.15 17.83 11.43
N CYS A 200 6.31 18.24 10.49
CA CYS A 200 6.61 19.26 9.49
C CYS A 200 5.43 20.21 9.35
N GLU A 201 5.68 21.45 8.94
CA GLU A 201 4.65 22.42 8.56
C GLU A 201 4.64 22.64 7.05
N THR A 202 5.81 22.54 6.41
CA THR A 202 5.96 22.67 4.96
C THR A 202 6.88 21.57 4.41
N ASP A 203 6.90 21.41 3.09
CA ASP A 203 7.81 20.45 2.44
C ASP A 203 9.28 20.78 2.72
N THR A 204 9.62 22.05 2.93
CA THR A 204 11.03 22.45 3.18
C THR A 204 11.59 21.93 4.50
N ASP A 205 10.73 21.48 5.42
CA ASP A 205 11.15 20.82 6.66
C ASP A 205 11.61 19.36 6.42
N CYS A 206 11.26 18.80 5.26
CA CYS A 206 11.45 17.40 4.88
C CYS A 206 12.67 17.22 3.99
N ILE A 207 13.85 17.45 4.57
CA ILE A 207 15.12 17.51 3.84
C ILE A 207 15.53 16.13 3.34
N LEU A 208 15.84 16.06 2.04
CA LEU A 208 16.44 14.90 1.38
C LEU A 208 17.90 15.16 1.04
N LEU A 209 18.75 14.17 1.30
CA LEU A 209 20.17 14.17 0.99
C LEU A 209 20.49 13.17 -0.12
N ASP A 210 21.45 13.51 -0.98
CA ASP A 210 22.00 12.60 -1.98
C ASP A 210 22.98 11.61 -1.33
N SER A 211 23.58 10.72 -2.14
CA SER A 211 24.57 9.76 -1.67
C SER A 211 25.88 10.38 -1.16
N ASN A 212 26.08 11.69 -1.33
CA ASN A 212 27.25 12.45 -0.88
C ASN A 212 26.92 13.40 0.28
N GLU A 213 25.79 13.18 0.96
CA GLU A 213 25.30 14.02 2.07
C GLU A 213 25.03 15.49 1.67
N LYS A 214 24.77 15.74 0.39
CA LYS A 214 24.39 17.07 -0.11
C LYS A 214 22.89 17.18 -0.22
N LEU A 215 22.37 18.39 0.00
CA LEU A 215 20.96 18.70 -0.21
C LEU A 215 20.54 18.29 -1.64
N TYR A 216 19.68 17.28 -1.71
CA TYR A 216 19.08 16.79 -2.95
C TYR A 216 17.78 17.52 -3.26
N GLY A 217 16.97 17.74 -2.23
CA GLY A 217 15.66 18.35 -2.34
C GLY A 217 14.85 18.15 -1.08
N TYR A 218 13.54 18.02 -1.25
CA TYR A 218 12.59 17.87 -0.15
C TYR A 218 11.54 16.80 -0.46
N SER A 219 11.18 15.98 0.52
CA SER A 219 10.03 15.07 0.40
C SER A 219 8.74 15.80 0.78
N GLU A 220 7.61 15.14 0.57
CA GLU A 220 6.32 15.73 0.89
C GLU A 220 6.06 15.66 2.40
N CYS A 221 5.72 16.80 2.98
CA CYS A 221 5.11 16.92 4.30
C CYS A 221 3.63 16.50 4.21
N GLN A 222 3.30 15.28 4.63
CA GLN A 222 1.96 14.71 4.47
C GLN A 222 1.15 14.71 5.76
N CYS A 223 -0.16 14.96 5.64
CA CYS A 223 -1.06 14.98 6.78
C CYS A 223 -1.31 13.59 7.36
N GLY A 224 -1.11 13.46 8.66
CA GLY A 224 -1.44 12.24 9.37
C GLY A 224 -2.93 12.12 9.68
N PHE A 225 -3.41 10.89 9.86
CA PHE A 225 -4.73 10.65 10.42
C PHE A 225 -4.63 10.55 11.94
N ASN A 226 -4.44 11.69 12.61
CA ASN A 226 -4.28 11.75 14.06
C ASN A 226 -5.16 12.82 14.71
N ALA A 227 -5.39 12.68 16.01
CA ALA A 227 -6.22 13.61 16.79
C ALA A 227 -5.66 15.03 16.87
N GLY A 228 -4.33 15.18 16.72
CA GLY A 228 -3.65 16.48 16.74
C GLY A 228 -3.65 17.22 15.41
N GLY A 229 -4.01 16.55 14.30
CA GLY A 229 -3.91 17.13 12.96
C GLY A 229 -2.47 17.43 12.51
N PHE A 230 -1.49 16.70 13.04
CA PHE A 230 -0.08 16.85 12.68
C PHE A 230 0.23 16.23 11.31
N SER A 231 1.17 16.84 10.58
CA SER A 231 1.82 16.25 9.39
C SER A 231 3.24 15.82 9.68
N TYR A 232 3.72 14.88 8.86
CA TYR A 232 5.05 14.28 8.95
C TYR A 232 5.67 14.14 7.56
N CYS A 233 7.00 14.19 7.52
CA CYS A 233 7.76 14.00 6.29
C CYS A 233 7.65 12.56 5.78
N SER A 234 7.22 12.43 4.53
CA SER A 234 7.19 11.16 3.80
C SER A 234 8.61 10.59 3.61
N LEU A 235 8.67 9.27 3.47
CA LEU A 235 9.90 8.53 3.21
C LEU A 235 10.34 8.69 1.76
N ALA A 236 11.62 8.42 1.50
CA ALA A 236 12.24 8.44 0.19
C ALA A 236 12.90 7.10 -0.17
N GLU A 237 13.27 6.93 -1.45
CA GLU A 237 13.79 5.68 -2.01
C GLU A 237 15.17 5.30 -1.48
N GLY A 238 15.90 6.22 -0.85
CA GLY A 238 17.14 5.94 -0.13
C GLY A 238 16.95 5.55 1.34
N ASP A 239 15.72 5.63 1.88
CA ASP A 239 15.47 5.32 3.28
C ASP A 239 15.53 3.81 3.56
N PRO A 240 16.02 3.39 4.74
CA PRO A 240 16.09 1.99 5.13
C PRO A 240 14.76 1.23 4.99
N GLU A 241 13.64 1.92 5.20
CA GLU A 241 12.30 1.38 5.10
C GLU A 241 11.92 1.03 3.65
N TYR A 242 12.33 1.82 2.67
CA TYR A 242 12.19 1.46 1.25
C TYR A 242 13.13 0.33 0.87
N LEU A 243 14.39 0.39 1.31
CA LEU A 243 15.35 -0.68 1.05
C LEU A 243 14.90 -2.03 1.63
N LYS A 244 14.17 -2.01 2.75
CA LYS A 244 13.55 -3.21 3.33
C LYS A 244 12.47 -3.81 2.41
N ILE A 245 11.71 -2.99 1.69
CA ILE A 245 10.75 -3.48 0.69
C ILE A 245 11.50 -4.25 -0.40
N LEU A 246 12.60 -3.69 -0.91
CA LEU A 246 13.40 -4.32 -1.97
C LEU A 246 13.97 -5.66 -1.50
N GLU A 247 14.49 -5.70 -0.27
CA GLU A 247 15.00 -6.93 0.36
C GLU A 247 13.92 -8.02 0.46
N LEU A 248 12.75 -7.68 1.01
CA LEU A 248 11.63 -8.62 1.17
C LEU A 248 11.08 -9.07 -0.20
N PHE A 249 11.10 -8.18 -1.18
CA PHE A 249 10.66 -8.49 -2.53
C PHE A 249 11.55 -9.51 -3.24
N GLN A 250 12.86 -9.46 -3.04
CA GLN A 250 13.79 -10.43 -3.64
C GLN A 250 13.43 -11.88 -3.27
N TRP A 251 12.92 -12.10 -2.06
CA TRP A 251 12.42 -13.41 -1.65
C TRP A 251 11.16 -13.82 -2.43
N LEU A 252 10.20 -12.90 -2.61
CA LEU A 252 8.97 -13.17 -3.37
C LEU A 252 9.23 -13.60 -4.81
N LEU A 253 10.28 -13.08 -5.44
CA LEU A 253 10.67 -13.46 -6.80
C LEU A 253 11.07 -14.92 -6.95
N GLN A 254 11.45 -15.59 -5.86
CA GLN A 254 11.82 -17.02 -5.89
C GLN A 254 10.59 -17.94 -5.89
N VAL A 255 9.44 -17.44 -5.44
CA VAL A 255 8.24 -18.24 -5.19
C VAL A 255 7.02 -17.80 -6.03
N ASN A 256 7.11 -16.68 -6.76
CA ASN A 256 6.02 -16.14 -7.57
C ASN A 256 5.84 -16.79 -8.96
N GLN A 257 6.61 -17.82 -9.29
CA GLN A 257 6.61 -18.45 -10.62
C GLN A 257 5.25 -19.08 -11.00
N TYR A 258 4.41 -19.42 -10.02
CA TYR A 258 3.08 -19.97 -10.23
C TYR A 258 1.96 -18.95 -10.11
N CYS A 259 2.30 -17.68 -9.86
CA CYS A 259 1.32 -16.61 -9.79
C CYS A 259 0.92 -16.15 -11.20
N HIS A 260 -0.34 -15.76 -11.32
CA HIS A 260 -0.79 -15.03 -12.49
C HIS A 260 0.06 -13.77 -12.72
N THR A 261 0.30 -13.37 -13.98
CA THR A 261 1.18 -12.23 -14.31
C THR A 261 0.75 -10.90 -13.66
N ILE A 262 -0.56 -10.71 -13.43
CA ILE A 262 -1.13 -9.56 -12.70
C ILE A 262 -0.87 -9.66 -11.18
N LEU A 263 -0.85 -10.88 -10.64
CA LEU A 263 -0.63 -11.17 -9.22
C LEU A 263 0.82 -11.55 -8.93
N ARG A 264 1.77 -11.15 -9.78
CA ARG A 264 3.20 -11.48 -9.60
C ARG A 264 3.79 -10.96 -8.29
N TYR A 265 3.12 -10.01 -7.64
CA TYR A 265 3.44 -9.48 -6.31
C TYR A 265 2.37 -9.82 -5.28
N GLY A 266 1.57 -10.84 -5.54
CA GLY A 266 0.43 -11.27 -4.75
C GLY A 266 -0.78 -10.32 -4.76
N PRO A 267 -1.87 -10.71 -4.07
CA PRO A 267 -2.00 -11.96 -3.35
C PRO A 267 -2.24 -13.13 -4.32
N CYS A 268 -1.36 -14.13 -4.31
CA CYS A 268 -1.53 -15.37 -5.06
C CYS A 268 -1.27 -16.58 -4.16
N SER A 269 -1.93 -17.69 -4.45
CA SER A 269 -1.97 -18.91 -3.62
C SER A 269 -0.57 -19.43 -3.25
N SER A 270 0.42 -19.29 -4.13
CA SER A 270 1.80 -19.71 -3.87
C SER A 270 2.63 -18.74 -3.03
N LEU A 271 2.09 -17.55 -2.71
CA LEU A 271 2.77 -16.51 -1.92
C LEU A 271 2.18 -16.32 -0.52
N TYR A 272 1.12 -17.03 -0.11
CA TYR A 272 0.54 -16.87 1.23
C TYR A 272 1.41 -17.51 2.33
N LEU A 273 2.54 -16.88 2.62
CA LEU A 273 3.48 -17.18 3.69
C LEU A 273 3.80 -15.91 4.48
N ASP A 274 4.48 -16.06 5.61
CA ASP A 274 4.75 -14.96 6.54
C ASP A 274 5.54 -13.81 5.89
N GLU A 275 6.43 -14.14 4.95
CA GLU A 275 7.26 -13.19 4.22
C GLU A 275 6.45 -12.28 3.27
N TYR A 276 5.36 -12.78 2.70
CA TYR A 276 4.46 -11.96 1.88
C TYR A 276 3.70 -10.94 2.72
N ILE A 277 3.25 -11.34 3.91
CA ILE A 277 2.61 -10.45 4.87
C ILE A 277 3.60 -9.36 5.30
N ASP A 278 4.84 -9.72 5.59
CA ASP A 278 5.88 -8.77 5.95
C ASP A 278 6.20 -7.81 4.80
N TYR A 279 6.28 -8.30 3.56
CA TYR A 279 6.43 -7.47 2.36
C TYR A 279 5.28 -6.47 2.21
N GLN A 280 4.03 -6.94 2.26
CA GLN A 280 2.85 -6.06 2.14
C GLN A 280 2.82 -5.02 3.26
N LYS A 281 3.17 -5.41 4.48
CA LYS A 281 3.27 -4.48 5.61
C LYS A 281 4.36 -3.45 5.39
N ALA A 282 5.52 -3.83 4.85
CA ALA A 282 6.60 -2.89 4.53
C ALA A 282 6.19 -1.90 3.43
N VAL A 283 5.54 -2.38 2.36
CA VAL A 283 4.99 -1.53 1.29
C VAL A 283 4.00 -0.52 1.88
N LYS A 284 3.03 -0.99 2.66
CA LYS A 284 2.02 -0.11 3.27
C LYS A 284 2.59 0.83 4.30
N PHE A 285 3.62 0.42 5.04
CA PHE A 285 4.35 1.32 5.92
C PHE A 285 4.97 2.46 5.13
N TYR A 286 5.65 2.17 4.02
CA TYR A 286 6.29 3.19 3.20
C TYR A 286 5.28 4.16 2.57
N GLU A 287 4.19 3.63 2.01
CA GLU A 287 3.13 4.42 1.37
C GLU A 287 2.36 5.31 2.35
N LEU A 288 2.12 4.82 3.57
CA LEU A 288 1.20 5.43 4.54
C LEU A 288 1.89 5.96 5.79
N GLN A 289 3.23 6.07 5.79
CA GLN A 289 4.02 6.33 7.00
C GLN A 289 3.49 7.51 7.80
N SER A 290 3.23 8.65 7.16
CA SER A 290 2.70 9.85 7.82
C SER A 290 1.26 9.68 8.31
N GLN A 291 0.44 8.95 7.55
CA GLN A 291 -0.98 8.70 7.80
C GLN A 291 -1.18 7.78 9.00
N ILE A 292 -0.28 6.81 9.23
CA ILE A 292 -0.38 5.84 10.33
C ILE A 292 0.20 6.31 11.67
N MET A 293 0.92 7.43 11.69
CA MET A 293 1.52 7.95 12.93
C MET A 293 0.45 8.38 13.93
N PHE A 294 0.53 7.81 15.14
CA PHE A 294 -0.34 8.12 16.27
C PHE A 294 -1.84 7.97 15.93
N ASN A 295 -2.19 6.90 15.21
CA ASN A 295 -3.58 6.52 14.97
C ASN A 295 -4.20 5.90 16.23
N ASP A 296 -5.31 6.45 16.67
CA ASP A 296 -6.23 5.77 17.59
C ASP A 296 -6.86 4.54 16.91
N GLU A 297 -7.32 3.55 17.70
CA GLU A 297 -7.80 2.25 17.18
C GLU A 297 -8.90 2.38 16.12
N CYS A 298 -9.85 3.31 16.28
CA CYS A 298 -10.90 3.51 15.28
C CYS A 298 -10.36 4.03 13.94
N ILE A 299 -9.27 4.81 13.97
CA ILE A 299 -8.61 5.31 12.76
C ILE A 299 -7.93 4.14 12.05
N GLN A 300 -7.26 3.28 12.83
CA GLN A 300 -6.61 2.07 12.33
C GLN A 300 -7.59 1.17 11.57
N LYS A 301 -8.81 1.01 12.08
CA LYS A 301 -9.84 0.13 11.49
C LYS A 301 -10.59 0.73 10.30
N ILE A 302 -10.51 2.03 10.06
CA ILE A 302 -11.31 2.69 9.01
C ILE A 302 -10.42 3.34 7.95
N TYR A 303 -9.47 4.18 8.36
CA TYR A 303 -8.71 5.02 7.43
C TYR A 303 -7.37 4.39 7.03
N THR A 304 -6.82 3.54 7.89
CA THR A 304 -5.50 2.92 7.71
C THR A 304 -5.55 1.40 7.87
N ASP A 305 -6.71 0.80 7.62
CA ASP A 305 -6.92 -0.64 7.72
C ASP A 305 -6.02 -1.40 6.74
N ASP A 306 -5.75 -0.80 5.58
CA ASP A 306 -4.78 -1.33 4.60
C ASP A 306 -3.39 -1.59 5.18
N TYR A 307 -2.99 -0.93 6.28
CA TYR A 307 -1.75 -1.21 7.01
C TYR A 307 -1.99 -2.05 8.26
N TRP A 308 -2.90 -1.62 9.13
CA TRP A 308 -3.10 -2.25 10.44
C TRP A 308 -3.84 -3.60 10.35
N GLY A 309 -4.72 -3.75 9.38
CA GLY A 309 -5.50 -4.95 9.10
C GLY A 309 -4.66 -6.14 8.63
N ILE A 310 -3.46 -5.90 8.08
CA ILE A 310 -2.55 -6.94 7.50
C ILE A 310 -2.17 -8.04 8.51
N ASN A 311 -2.29 -7.82 9.83
CA ASN A 311 -1.93 -8.82 10.86
C ASN A 311 -3.11 -9.32 11.72
N SER A 312 -4.31 -8.79 11.55
CA SER A 312 -5.46 -9.10 12.41
C SER A 312 -5.89 -10.58 12.34
N ASN A 313 -5.59 -11.28 11.23
CA ASN A 313 -5.89 -12.71 11.06
C ASN A 313 -4.89 -13.68 11.75
N ARG A 314 -3.69 -13.23 12.14
CA ARG A 314 -2.68 -14.11 12.79
C ARG A 314 -3.09 -14.52 14.21
N LEU A 315 -3.77 -13.63 14.94
CA LEU A 315 -4.24 -13.92 16.31
C LEU A 315 -5.38 -14.95 16.32
N TYR A 316 -6.29 -14.89 15.34
CA TYR A 316 -7.42 -15.82 15.26
C TYR A 316 -6.98 -17.25 14.96
N ILE A 317 -6.00 -17.46 14.07
CA ILE A 317 -5.52 -18.81 13.72
C ILE A 317 -4.77 -19.46 14.91
N LEU A 318 -3.93 -18.71 15.63
CA LEU A 318 -3.24 -19.21 16.81
C LEU A 318 -4.20 -19.55 17.96
N LEU A 319 -5.25 -18.73 18.16
CA LEU A 319 -6.30 -19.01 19.14
C LEU A 319 -7.12 -20.26 18.79
N ILE A 320 -7.45 -20.47 17.51
CA ILE A 320 -8.17 -21.67 17.05
C ILE A 320 -7.30 -22.93 17.22
N ILE A 321 -6.01 -22.85 16.91
CA ILE A 321 -5.09 -24.00 17.10
C ILE A 321 -4.94 -24.33 18.59
N LEU A 322 -4.86 -23.33 19.47
CA LEU A 322 -4.82 -23.54 20.92
C LEU A 322 -6.12 -24.12 21.49
N LEU A 323 -7.27 -23.77 20.91
CA LEU A 323 -8.58 -24.31 21.29
C LEU A 323 -8.84 -25.73 20.77
N ILE A 324 -8.20 -26.15 19.69
CA ILE A 324 -8.27 -27.53 19.15
C ILE A 324 -7.29 -28.47 19.87
N LEU A 325 -6.27 -27.92 20.55
CA LEU A 325 -5.26 -28.67 21.30
C LEU A 325 -5.54 -28.77 22.81
N GLN A 326 -6.72 -28.34 23.28
CA GLN A 326 -7.25 -28.54 24.63
C GLN A 326 -8.40 -29.53 24.62
#